data_AF-A0A6L7WRL0-F1
#
_entry.id   AF-A0A6L7WRL0-F1
#
_cell.length_a   1.000
_cell.length_b   1.000
_cell.length_c   1.000
_cell.angle_alpha   90.00
_cell.angle_beta   90.00
_cell.angle_gamma   90.00
#
_symmetry.space_group_name_H-M   'P 1'
#
loop_
_entity.id
_entity.type
_entity.pdbx_description
1 polymer ?
#
loop_
_entity_poly.entity_id
_entity_poly.type
_entity_poly.pdbx_seq_one_letter_code
_entity_poly.pdbx_strand_id
1 'polypeptide(L)'
;MDRRLRRHPPAAAGTAGRGCRGTRWCSCEHSQSRGIFRFLRVLAPSSGVRPHVRRVWPHRSVGGVRTLPLLRHAGEGGHLTAPAPDEAQTIPAEWRRRQEEQGLAYHFLGRCFYEAPRAEWLAALAGDRLFEAWPFPSGDNRSDVGLALLTEFCGGWDPEQLGTLTWDFNRLFVGPGKMLAAPWESVYRSKTKLTFQEPTLQVRELYERFGLQAPAMHREPDDHLGLELAFVATLSDVAVRAATGNDTTQLARCFQAERDFLQDHLLAWAPACLELVEKHAETGYYRGAALLALGSLTESARLCGGHRRSDAVRAGSP
;
A
#
# COMPACT_ATOMS: atom_id res chain seq x y z
N MET A 1 -44.93 35.94 -43.98
CA MET A 1 -45.14 35.46 -42.61
C MET A 1 -44.45 34.10 -42.51
N ASP A 2 -43.13 34.02 -42.48
CA ASP A 2 -42.24 34.13 -41.31
C ASP A 2 -42.65 33.24 -40.13
N ARG A 3 -41.93 32.14 -39.90
CA ARG A 3 -41.19 31.92 -38.64
C ARG A 3 -40.25 30.71 -38.69
N ARG A 4 -39.00 31.05 -38.42
CA ARG A 4 -37.79 30.26 -38.17
C ARG A 4 -38.01 29.09 -37.18
N LEU A 5 -37.39 27.95 -37.43
CA LEU A 5 -36.86 27.09 -36.37
C LEU A 5 -35.42 26.69 -36.69
N ARG A 6 -34.53 27.06 -35.75
CA ARG A 6 -33.08 26.95 -35.80
C ARG A 6 -32.64 25.52 -35.53
N ARG A 7 -31.52 25.14 -36.14
CA ARG A 7 -30.74 23.93 -35.84
C ARG A 7 -30.21 23.96 -34.41
N HIS A 8 -30.24 22.80 -33.73
CA HIS A 8 -29.27 22.44 -32.68
C HIS A 8 -28.92 20.95 -32.83
N PRO A 9 -27.63 20.58 -32.93
CA PRO A 9 -27.20 19.20 -32.77
C PRO A 9 -27.10 18.85 -31.27
N PRO A 10 -27.44 17.62 -30.83
CA PRO A 10 -27.12 17.20 -29.48
C PRO A 10 -25.61 17.01 -29.31
N ALA A 11 -25.16 17.48 -28.14
CA ALA A 11 -23.83 17.62 -27.61
C ALA A 11 -22.86 16.44 -27.85
N ALA A 12 -21.61 16.80 -28.10
CA ALA A 12 -20.44 15.94 -28.05
C ALA A 12 -20.33 15.21 -26.71
N ALA A 13 -19.94 13.94 -26.78
CA ALA A 13 -19.56 13.12 -25.63
C ALA A 13 -18.35 13.77 -24.93
N GLY A 14 -18.61 14.41 -23.79
CA GLY A 14 -17.58 14.84 -22.86
C GLY A 14 -17.00 13.61 -22.16
N THR A 15 -15.70 13.40 -22.36
CA THR A 15 -14.88 12.49 -21.56
C THR A 15 -14.85 12.97 -20.11
N ALA A 16 -15.75 12.42 -19.30
CA ALA A 16 -15.72 12.61 -17.86
C ALA A 16 -14.46 11.95 -17.28
N GLY A 17 -13.57 12.77 -16.72
CA GLY A 17 -12.52 12.31 -15.83
C GLY A 17 -13.15 11.58 -14.64
N ARG A 18 -12.96 10.26 -14.60
CA ARG A 18 -13.27 9.44 -13.43
C ARG A 18 -12.22 9.70 -12.35
N GLY A 19 -12.37 10.79 -11.60
CA GLY A 19 -11.82 10.89 -10.25
C GLY A 19 -12.79 10.19 -9.30
N CYS A 20 -12.28 9.50 -8.27
CA CYS A 20 -13.00 8.59 -7.37
C CYS A 20 -14.14 9.17 -6.52
N ARG A 21 -14.70 10.33 -6.88
CA ARG A 21 -15.93 10.86 -6.28
C ARG A 21 -17.12 9.98 -6.68
N GLY A 22 -17.34 8.88 -5.96
CA GLY A 22 -18.50 8.02 -6.13
C GLY A 22 -18.34 6.53 -5.80
N THR A 23 -17.19 6.07 -5.30
CA THR A 23 -17.03 4.65 -4.91
C THR A 23 -17.68 4.37 -3.55
N ARG A 24 -18.18 3.15 -3.34
CA ARG A 24 -18.73 2.71 -2.04
C ARG A 24 -17.70 2.86 -0.91
N TRP A 25 -16.42 2.71 -1.25
CA TRP A 25 -15.27 2.87 -0.34
C TRP A 25 -15.13 4.30 0.20
N CYS A 26 -15.20 5.33 -0.64
CA CYS A 26 -15.11 6.72 -0.18
C CYS A 26 -16.29 7.10 0.73
N SER A 27 -17.50 6.63 0.42
CA SER A 27 -18.70 6.91 1.23
C SER A 27 -18.66 6.24 2.61
N CYS A 28 -18.11 5.02 2.71
CA CYS A 28 -17.91 4.31 3.97
C CYS A 28 -16.89 5.04 4.88
N GLU A 29 -15.81 5.57 4.30
CA GLU A 29 -14.83 6.38 5.04
C GLU A 29 -15.46 7.63 5.67
N HIS A 30 -16.37 8.30 4.94
CA HIS A 30 -17.01 9.54 5.38
C HIS A 30 -18.16 9.35 6.38
N SER A 31 -18.87 8.22 6.34
CA SER A 31 -20.08 8.02 7.16
C SER A 31 -19.81 7.47 8.57
N GLN A 32 -18.71 6.72 8.79
CA GLN A 32 -18.46 6.09 10.10
C GLN A 32 -17.01 6.14 10.62
N SER A 33 -16.04 6.72 9.89
CA SER A 33 -14.64 6.29 10.06
C SER A 33 -13.56 7.38 10.00
N ARG A 34 -13.77 8.58 10.58
CA ARG A 34 -12.72 9.63 10.64
C ARG A 34 -11.46 9.27 11.45
N GLY A 35 -11.37 8.07 12.03
CA GLY A 35 -10.18 7.59 12.75
C GLY A 35 -9.98 6.07 12.71
N ILE A 36 -10.71 5.35 11.86
CA ILE A 36 -10.78 3.87 11.87
C ILE A 36 -9.67 3.24 11.01
N PHE A 37 -9.12 3.96 10.04
CA PHE A 37 -8.09 3.45 9.12
C PHE A 37 -6.66 3.86 9.47
N ARG A 38 -6.47 4.87 10.33
CA ARG A 38 -5.12 5.36 10.70
C ARG A 38 -4.63 4.74 12.00
N PHE A 39 -3.81 3.70 11.86
CA PHE A 39 -3.09 3.11 12.99
C PHE A 39 -1.82 3.90 13.37
N LEU A 40 -1.18 4.57 12.41
CA LEU A 40 -0.03 5.46 12.67
C LEU A 40 -0.48 6.76 13.32
N ARG A 41 0.17 7.12 14.43
CA ARG A 41 -0.11 8.35 15.19
C ARG A 41 0.71 9.51 14.63
N VAL A 42 0.10 10.69 14.57
CA VAL A 42 0.83 11.93 14.27
C VAL A 42 1.66 12.32 15.49
N LEU A 43 2.95 12.57 15.30
CA LEU A 43 3.84 13.08 16.34
C LEU A 43 3.34 14.45 16.82
N ALA A 44 3.23 14.61 18.14
CA ALA A 44 3.04 15.93 18.73
C ALA A 44 4.27 16.79 18.39
N PRO A 45 4.10 18.09 18.07
CA PRO A 45 5.24 18.97 17.83
C PRO A 45 6.10 19.01 19.10
N SER A 46 7.32 18.48 19.02
CA SER A 46 8.26 18.49 20.13
C SER A 46 8.71 19.93 20.40
N SER A 47 8.46 20.43 21.60
CA SER A 47 9.11 21.62 22.12
C SER A 47 10.62 21.40 22.19
N GLY A 48 11.35 21.91 21.20
CA GLY A 48 12.74 22.33 21.38
C GLY A 48 13.87 21.34 21.09
N VAL A 49 13.69 20.30 20.25
CA VAL A 49 14.84 19.54 19.72
C VAL A 49 14.79 19.52 18.20
N ARG A 50 15.77 20.19 17.57
CA ARG A 50 15.94 20.13 16.11
C ARG A 50 16.40 18.72 15.73
N PRO A 51 15.77 18.04 14.76
CA PRO A 51 16.31 16.78 14.26
C PRO A 51 17.64 17.06 13.56
N HIS A 52 18.71 16.42 14.04
CA HIS A 52 19.97 16.35 13.31
C HIS A 52 19.72 15.52 12.04
N VAL A 53 19.46 16.19 10.93
CA VAL A 53 19.49 15.56 9.60
C VAL A 53 20.93 15.19 9.31
N ARG A 54 21.35 13.98 9.67
CA ARG A 54 22.55 13.39 9.10
C ARG A 54 22.21 12.97 7.68
N ARG A 55 22.69 13.74 6.70
CA ARG A 55 22.86 13.23 5.34
C ARG A 55 23.89 12.10 5.37
N VAL A 56 23.64 11.11 4.52
CA VAL A 56 24.56 10.17 3.85
C VAL A 56 24.17 8.72 4.12
N TRP A 57 23.72 8.03 3.08
CA TRP A 57 24.09 6.64 2.85
C TRP A 57 24.90 6.56 1.56
N PRO A 58 26.12 5.99 1.58
CA PRO A 58 26.76 5.51 0.36
C PRO A 58 26.25 4.10 0.07
N HIS A 59 25.89 3.84 -1.19
CA HIS A 59 25.57 2.50 -1.69
C HIS A 59 26.56 1.46 -1.17
N ARG A 60 26.12 0.54 -0.30
CA ARG A 60 26.84 -0.72 -0.04
C ARG A 60 25.97 -1.87 -0.51
N SER A 61 26.39 -2.46 -1.61
CA SER A 61 25.95 -3.77 -2.07
C SER A 61 26.13 -4.81 -0.97
N VAL A 62 25.03 -5.28 -0.40
CA VAL A 62 25.02 -6.47 0.45
C VAL A 62 24.96 -7.66 -0.48
N GLY A 63 26.07 -8.40 -0.55
CA GLY A 63 26.22 -9.57 -1.39
C GLY A 63 25.26 -10.71 -1.03
N GLY A 64 24.80 -11.39 -2.09
CA GLY A 64 24.44 -12.82 -2.07
C GLY A 64 23.22 -13.22 -1.27
N VAL A 65 22.02 -12.88 -1.74
CA VAL A 65 20.77 -13.53 -1.34
C VAL A 65 20.25 -14.35 -2.51
N ARG A 66 19.99 -15.64 -2.29
CA ARG A 66 19.32 -16.52 -3.25
C ARG A 66 17.91 -16.00 -3.50
N THR A 67 17.65 -15.57 -4.72
CA THR A 67 16.35 -15.12 -5.22
C THR A 67 15.31 -16.24 -5.16
N LEU A 68 14.13 -15.93 -4.58
CA LEU A 68 12.92 -16.74 -4.74
C LEU A 68 12.28 -16.48 -6.12
N PRO A 69 11.49 -17.40 -6.69
CA PRO A 69 11.30 -17.55 -8.14
C PRO A 69 10.39 -16.53 -8.85
N LEU A 70 10.14 -15.34 -8.30
CA LEU A 70 9.33 -14.30 -8.98
C LEU A 70 10.15 -13.37 -9.90
N LEU A 71 11.46 -13.57 -9.99
CA LEU A 71 12.39 -12.78 -10.81
C LEU A 71 13.23 -13.67 -11.76
N ARG A 72 12.62 -14.58 -12.54
CA ARG A 72 13.35 -15.40 -13.54
C ARG A 72 13.41 -14.85 -14.96
N HIS A 73 12.88 -13.65 -15.22
CA HIS A 73 13.00 -13.01 -16.55
C HIS A 73 13.42 -11.53 -16.51
N ALA A 74 14.56 -11.24 -15.86
CA ALA A 74 15.25 -9.98 -16.09
C ALA A 74 16.74 -10.25 -16.31
N GLY A 75 17.18 -9.99 -17.55
CA GLY A 75 18.57 -10.10 -17.97
C GLY A 75 19.50 -9.09 -17.31
N GLU A 76 20.79 -9.28 -17.62
CA GLU A 76 21.99 -8.84 -16.92
C GLU A 76 22.19 -7.32 -16.75
N GLY A 77 22.74 -6.94 -15.58
CA GLY A 77 23.75 -5.88 -15.44
C GLY A 77 23.31 -4.49 -14.98
N GLY A 78 23.99 -3.96 -13.94
CA GLY A 78 24.21 -2.52 -13.75
C GLY A 78 23.77 -1.91 -12.41
N HIS A 79 24.73 -1.63 -11.53
CA HIS A 79 24.58 -0.81 -10.31
C HIS A 79 24.28 0.65 -10.67
N LEU A 80 23.35 1.33 -9.98
CA LEU A 80 23.10 2.76 -10.19
C LEU A 80 23.16 3.57 -8.88
N THR A 81 23.99 4.62 -8.92
CA THR A 81 24.16 5.69 -7.92
C THR A 81 22.97 6.65 -7.90
N ALA A 82 22.73 7.28 -6.73
CA ALA A 82 21.57 8.15 -6.48
C ALA A 82 21.54 9.43 -7.36
N PRO A 83 20.39 9.82 -7.92
CA PRO A 83 20.25 11.03 -8.74
C PRO A 83 20.11 12.32 -7.91
N ALA A 84 20.34 13.46 -8.57
CA ALA A 84 20.34 14.80 -7.97
C ALA A 84 18.91 15.35 -7.72
N PRO A 85 18.74 16.33 -6.80
CA PRO A 85 17.43 16.76 -6.28
C PRO A 85 16.48 17.47 -7.26
N ASP A 86 16.89 17.72 -8.51
CA ASP A 86 16.13 18.52 -9.49
C ASP A 86 15.30 17.68 -10.47
N GLU A 87 15.30 16.34 -10.34
CA GLU A 87 14.46 15.42 -11.14
C GLU A 87 13.02 15.28 -10.60
N ALA A 88 12.51 16.26 -9.85
CA ALA A 88 11.12 16.32 -9.39
C ALA A 88 10.08 16.44 -10.54
N GLN A 89 10.54 16.61 -11.78
CA GLN A 89 9.74 17.09 -12.91
C GLN A 89 8.96 16.01 -13.69
N THR A 90 9.09 14.72 -13.37
CA THR A 90 8.35 13.68 -14.11
C THR A 90 7.76 12.58 -13.23
N ILE A 91 7.11 12.95 -12.13
CA ILE A 91 6.19 12.05 -11.41
C ILE A 91 5.17 11.51 -12.43
N PRO A 92 5.08 10.18 -12.65
CA PRO A 92 4.15 9.62 -13.63
C PRO A 92 2.73 10.10 -13.39
N ALA A 93 2.08 10.62 -14.44
CA ALA A 93 0.70 11.11 -14.34
C ALA A 93 -0.28 10.01 -13.88
N GLU A 94 0.03 8.76 -14.19
CA GLU A 94 -0.71 7.59 -13.71
C GLU A 94 -0.56 7.38 -12.21
N TRP A 95 0.67 7.36 -11.66
CA TRP A 95 0.89 7.26 -10.22
C TRP A 95 0.13 8.36 -9.46
N ARG A 96 0.23 9.61 -9.93
CA ARG A 96 -0.49 10.74 -9.29
C ARG A 96 -1.99 10.53 -9.21
N ARG A 97 -2.61 9.96 -10.25
CA ARG A 97 -4.05 9.67 -10.26
C ARG A 97 -4.43 8.50 -9.35
N ARG A 98 -3.54 7.53 -9.17
CA ARG A 98 -3.78 6.27 -8.45
C ARG A 98 -3.68 6.36 -6.93
N GLN A 99 -3.19 7.48 -6.39
CA GLN A 99 -2.95 7.60 -4.94
C GLN A 99 -4.22 7.44 -4.10
N GLU A 100 -5.37 7.99 -4.51
CA GLU A 100 -6.60 7.85 -3.73
C GLU A 100 -7.04 6.37 -3.62
N GLU A 101 -6.99 5.67 -4.74
CA GLU A 101 -7.32 4.24 -4.84
C GLU A 101 -6.39 3.37 -3.99
N GLN A 102 -5.07 3.62 -4.11
CA GLN A 102 -4.06 2.93 -3.34
C GLN A 102 -4.22 3.18 -1.84
N GLY A 103 -4.47 4.44 -1.44
CA GLY A 103 -4.70 4.82 -0.05
C GLY A 103 -5.79 3.99 0.60
N LEU A 104 -6.97 3.93 -0.04
CA LEU A 104 -8.11 3.15 0.46
C LEU A 104 -7.81 1.65 0.55
N ALA A 105 -7.20 1.09 -0.48
CA ALA A 105 -6.84 -0.33 -0.50
C ALA A 105 -5.86 -0.70 0.61
N TYR A 106 -4.78 0.08 0.78
CA TYR A 106 -3.75 -0.21 1.76
C TYR A 106 -4.21 0.07 3.21
N HIS A 107 -5.11 1.03 3.42
CA HIS A 107 -5.77 1.22 4.72
C HIS A 107 -6.59 -0.01 5.12
N PHE A 108 -7.39 -0.55 4.20
CA PHE A 108 -8.13 -1.79 4.43
C PHE A 108 -7.20 -2.97 4.70
N LEU A 109 -6.22 -3.20 3.82
CA LEU A 109 -5.29 -4.32 3.94
C LEU A 109 -4.45 -4.23 5.22
N GLY A 110 -3.98 -3.03 5.57
CA GLY A 110 -3.25 -2.79 6.80
C GLY A 110 -4.05 -3.22 8.03
N ARG A 111 -5.35 -2.89 8.06
CA ARG A 111 -6.27 -3.31 9.14
C ARG A 111 -6.43 -4.82 9.19
N CYS A 112 -6.64 -5.49 8.05
CA CYS A 112 -6.85 -6.93 7.98
C CYS A 112 -5.72 -7.72 8.66
N PHE A 113 -4.48 -7.25 8.55
CA PHE A 113 -3.33 -7.95 9.09
C PHE A 113 -2.87 -7.43 10.46
N TYR A 114 -3.28 -6.25 10.89
CA TYR A 114 -2.83 -5.65 12.16
C TYR A 114 -3.64 -6.12 13.38
N GLU A 115 -4.96 -6.23 13.26
CA GLU A 115 -5.83 -6.67 14.35
C GLU A 115 -6.86 -7.70 13.87
N ALA A 116 -7.25 -8.62 14.77
CA ALA A 116 -8.37 -9.50 14.50
C ALA A 116 -9.64 -8.66 14.23
N PRO A 117 -10.43 -8.99 13.19
CA PRO A 117 -11.59 -8.21 12.82
C PRO A 117 -12.67 -8.30 13.90
N ARG A 118 -13.43 -7.21 14.07
CA ARG A 118 -14.58 -7.15 14.97
C ARG A 118 -15.88 -7.34 14.19
N ALA A 119 -16.93 -7.83 14.85
CA ALA A 119 -18.21 -8.11 14.20
C ALA A 119 -18.80 -6.87 13.50
N GLU A 120 -18.68 -5.69 14.10
CA GLU A 120 -19.20 -4.43 13.55
C GLU A 120 -18.49 -4.06 12.25
N TRP A 121 -17.18 -4.27 12.19
CA TRP A 121 -16.38 -4.05 10.99
C TRP A 121 -16.80 -4.99 9.86
N LEU A 122 -16.92 -6.29 10.16
CA LEU A 122 -17.31 -7.31 9.17
C LEU A 122 -18.74 -7.09 8.68
N ALA A 123 -19.66 -6.69 9.57
CA ALA A 123 -21.02 -6.34 9.21
C ALA A 123 -21.07 -5.12 8.27
N ALA A 124 -20.22 -4.11 8.49
CA ALA A 124 -20.11 -2.97 7.58
C ALA A 124 -19.59 -3.38 6.20
N LEU A 125 -18.53 -4.21 6.15
CA LEU A 125 -18.00 -4.73 4.88
C LEU A 125 -19.06 -5.49 4.08
N ALA A 126 -19.83 -6.34 4.76
CA ALA A 126 -20.89 -7.14 4.16
C ALA A 126 -22.08 -6.28 3.71
N GLY A 127 -22.57 -5.38 4.57
CA GLY A 127 -23.71 -4.52 4.28
C GLY A 127 -23.47 -3.55 3.12
N ASP A 128 -22.28 -2.95 3.06
CA ASP A 128 -21.91 -1.99 2.01
C ASP A 128 -21.45 -2.66 0.70
N ARG A 129 -21.31 -4.00 0.69
CA ARG A 129 -20.85 -4.81 -0.45
C ARG A 129 -19.55 -4.26 -1.06
N LEU A 130 -18.60 -3.90 -0.18
CA LEU A 130 -17.42 -3.12 -0.59
C LEU A 130 -16.57 -3.82 -1.66
N PHE A 131 -16.45 -5.15 -1.61
CA PHE A 131 -15.60 -5.91 -2.54
C PHE A 131 -16.12 -5.97 -3.99
N GLU A 132 -17.36 -5.57 -4.25
CA GLU A 132 -17.88 -5.45 -5.62
C GLU A 132 -17.32 -4.26 -6.40
N ALA A 133 -16.72 -3.31 -5.69
CA ALA A 133 -16.16 -2.09 -6.25
C ALA A 133 -14.78 -1.80 -5.65
N TRP A 134 -13.88 -2.78 -5.68
CA TRP A 134 -12.52 -2.63 -5.17
C TRP A 134 -11.83 -1.40 -5.77
N PRO A 135 -11.26 -0.50 -4.93
CA PRO A 135 -10.81 0.80 -5.40
C PRO A 135 -9.50 0.71 -6.18
N PHE A 136 -8.68 -0.33 -5.94
CA PHE A 136 -7.33 -0.43 -6.50
C PHE A 136 -7.17 -1.66 -7.40
N PRO A 137 -7.72 -1.62 -8.63
CA PRO A 137 -7.64 -2.75 -9.56
C PRO A 137 -6.19 -3.01 -9.98
N SER A 138 -5.83 -4.29 -10.05
CA SER A 138 -4.56 -4.76 -10.60
C SER A 138 -4.84 -5.65 -11.81
N GLY A 139 -3.86 -5.81 -12.71
CA GLY A 139 -3.92 -6.81 -13.78
C GLY A 139 -3.53 -8.22 -13.31
N ASP A 140 -3.43 -8.44 -12.00
CA ASP A 140 -2.99 -9.69 -11.41
C ASP A 140 -4.19 -10.58 -11.06
N ASN A 141 -4.22 -11.80 -11.60
CA ASN A 141 -5.29 -12.77 -11.34
C ASN A 141 -5.48 -13.07 -9.84
N ARG A 142 -4.47 -12.86 -8.99
CA ARG A 142 -4.61 -12.97 -7.53
C ARG A 142 -5.60 -11.97 -6.98
N SER A 143 -5.66 -10.75 -7.51
CA SER A 143 -6.68 -9.77 -7.09
C SER A 143 -8.10 -10.26 -7.39
N ASP A 144 -8.32 -10.85 -8.56
CA ASP A 144 -9.64 -11.35 -8.94
C ASP A 144 -10.09 -12.49 -8.03
N VAL A 145 -9.21 -13.47 -7.78
CA VAL A 145 -9.47 -14.58 -6.86
C VAL A 145 -9.69 -14.07 -5.43
N GLY A 146 -8.88 -13.12 -4.97
CA GLY A 146 -9.02 -12.53 -3.64
C GLY A 146 -10.35 -11.80 -3.45
N LEU A 147 -10.77 -11.04 -4.46
CA LEU A 147 -12.06 -10.35 -4.45
C LEU A 147 -13.24 -11.33 -4.47
N ALA A 148 -13.14 -12.42 -5.24
CA ALA A 148 -14.17 -13.45 -5.25
C ALA A 148 -14.36 -14.08 -3.85
N LEU A 149 -13.26 -14.46 -3.19
CA LEU A 149 -13.30 -15.02 -1.83
C LEU A 149 -13.86 -14.04 -0.80
N LEU A 150 -13.46 -12.77 -0.86
CA LEU A 150 -13.96 -11.75 0.06
C LEU A 150 -15.44 -11.40 -0.20
N THR A 151 -15.87 -11.43 -1.46
CA THR A 151 -17.28 -11.23 -1.83
C THR A 151 -18.14 -12.39 -1.33
N GLU A 152 -17.68 -13.63 -1.50
CA GLU A 152 -18.35 -14.82 -0.97
C GLU A 152 -18.44 -14.78 0.56
N PHE A 153 -17.33 -14.47 1.23
CA PHE A 153 -17.29 -14.31 2.68
C PHE A 153 -18.31 -13.26 3.17
N CYS A 154 -18.36 -12.09 2.53
CA CYS A 154 -19.32 -11.05 2.88
C CYS A 154 -20.78 -11.45 2.59
N GLY A 155 -21.02 -12.16 1.49
CA GLY A 155 -22.36 -12.63 1.12
C GLY A 155 -22.92 -13.66 2.11
N GLY A 156 -22.05 -14.40 2.79
CA GLY A 156 -22.40 -15.37 3.82
C GLY A 156 -22.05 -14.94 5.24
N TRP A 157 -21.76 -13.66 5.50
CA TRP A 157 -21.30 -13.20 6.82
C TRP A 157 -22.36 -13.47 7.91
N ASP A 158 -21.93 -14.14 8.97
CA ASP A 158 -22.71 -14.40 10.19
C ASP A 158 -21.81 -14.14 11.41
N PRO A 159 -22.28 -13.39 12.43
CA PRO A 159 -21.56 -13.21 13.69
C PRO A 159 -21.01 -14.50 14.34
N GLU A 160 -21.64 -15.66 14.14
CA GLU A 160 -21.14 -16.95 14.63
C GLU A 160 -19.76 -17.31 14.04
N GLN A 161 -19.41 -16.80 12.86
CA GLN A 161 -18.11 -17.02 12.21
C GLN A 161 -16.96 -16.23 12.86
N LEU A 162 -17.25 -15.28 13.75
CA LEU A 162 -16.23 -14.44 14.40
C LEU A 162 -15.21 -15.28 15.18
N GLY A 163 -15.66 -16.34 15.85
CA GLY A 163 -14.79 -17.26 16.58
C GLY A 163 -13.76 -17.93 15.67
N THR A 164 -14.23 -18.43 14.51
CA THR A 164 -13.38 -19.05 13.49
C THR A 164 -12.35 -18.07 12.92
N LEU A 165 -12.76 -16.83 12.61
CA LEU A 165 -11.84 -15.79 12.13
C LEU A 165 -10.78 -15.43 13.18
N THR A 166 -11.19 -15.26 14.44
CA THR A 166 -10.27 -14.94 15.53
C THR A 166 -9.25 -16.06 15.74
N TRP A 167 -9.70 -17.31 15.63
CA TRP A 167 -8.82 -18.47 15.73
C TRP A 167 -7.82 -18.54 14.56
N ASP A 168 -8.28 -18.27 13.33
CA ASP A 168 -7.42 -18.24 12.13
C ASP A 168 -6.36 -17.13 12.25
N PHE A 169 -6.77 -15.93 12.67
CA PHE A 169 -5.86 -14.81 12.97
C PHE A 169 -4.77 -15.22 13.97
N ASN A 170 -5.17 -15.82 15.09
CA ASN A 170 -4.24 -16.21 16.15
C ASN A 170 -3.21 -17.24 15.66
N ARG A 171 -3.65 -18.25 14.89
CA ARG A 171 -2.74 -19.23 14.28
C ARG A 171 -1.76 -18.61 13.29
N LEU A 172 -2.24 -17.68 12.48
CA LEU A 172 -1.42 -17.02 11.47
C LEU A 172 -0.38 -16.09 12.12
N PHE A 173 -0.81 -15.22 13.03
CA PHE A 173 -0.05 -14.02 13.40
C PHE A 173 0.34 -13.89 14.88
N VAL A 174 -0.22 -14.70 15.80
CA VAL A 174 -0.06 -14.46 17.25
C VAL A 174 0.56 -15.64 18.00
N GLY A 175 -0.08 -16.81 17.96
CA GLY A 175 0.22 -17.94 18.85
C GLY A 175 -1.05 -18.55 19.46
N PRO A 176 -0.95 -19.48 20.42
CA PRO A 176 0.21 -19.76 21.30
C PRO A 176 1.27 -20.70 20.69
N GLY A 177 1.01 -21.29 19.52
CA GLY A 177 1.99 -22.08 18.78
C GLY A 177 2.96 -21.23 17.97
N LYS A 178 3.81 -21.88 17.16
CA LYS A 178 4.61 -21.19 16.15
C LYS A 178 3.66 -20.51 15.15
N MET A 179 3.81 -19.19 14.98
CA MET A 179 3.10 -18.43 13.95
C MET A 179 3.34 -19.02 12.57
N LEU A 180 2.28 -19.17 11.79
CA LEU A 180 2.35 -19.69 10.43
C LEU A 180 2.85 -18.62 9.43
N ALA A 181 2.58 -17.35 9.72
CA ALA A 181 3.02 -16.21 8.96
C ALA A 181 3.38 -15.06 9.92
N ALA A 182 4.56 -15.14 10.53
CA ALA A 182 5.02 -14.09 11.46
C ALA A 182 4.98 -12.72 10.75
N PRO A 183 4.28 -11.69 11.27
CA PRO A 183 3.97 -10.49 10.49
C PRO A 183 5.03 -9.38 10.60
N TRP A 184 6.32 -9.70 10.77
CA TRP A 184 7.37 -8.67 10.91
C TRP A 184 8.48 -8.82 9.89
N GLU A 185 8.86 -7.72 9.23
CA GLU A 185 9.94 -7.67 8.24
C GLU A 185 11.24 -8.31 8.74
N SER A 186 11.63 -7.94 9.97
CA SER A 186 12.84 -8.41 10.65
C SER A 186 12.91 -9.93 10.76
N VAL A 187 11.78 -10.62 10.89
CA VAL A 187 11.74 -12.09 10.90
C VAL A 187 12.12 -12.67 9.53
N TYR A 188 11.84 -11.97 8.43
CA TYR A 188 12.20 -12.45 7.08
C TYR A 188 13.59 -11.99 6.66
N ARG A 189 13.97 -10.76 6.98
CA ARG A 189 15.20 -10.13 6.46
C ARG A 189 16.41 -10.25 7.35
N SER A 190 16.24 -10.36 8.67
CA SER A 190 17.39 -10.50 9.57
C SER A 190 18.00 -11.89 9.48
N LYS A 191 19.31 -11.98 9.75
CA LYS A 191 20.02 -13.27 9.84
C LYS A 191 19.52 -14.12 11.02
N THR A 192 19.09 -13.47 12.09
CA THR A 192 18.65 -14.09 13.34
C THR A 192 17.19 -14.53 13.31
N LYS A 193 16.39 -14.04 12.35
CA LYS A 193 14.96 -14.31 12.23
C LYS A 193 14.17 -13.90 13.49
N LEU A 194 14.66 -12.88 14.19
CA LEU A 194 14.06 -12.29 15.38
C LEU A 194 13.41 -10.94 15.05
N THR A 195 12.53 -10.47 15.93
CA THR A 195 11.94 -9.12 15.88
C THR A 195 12.88 -8.06 16.47
N PHE A 196 12.51 -6.78 16.35
CA PHE A 196 13.26 -5.63 16.88
C PHE A 196 14.71 -5.59 16.36
N GLN A 197 14.88 -5.83 15.06
CA GLN A 197 16.18 -5.80 14.40
C GLN A 197 16.33 -4.51 13.58
N GLU A 198 17.40 -4.44 12.80
CA GLU A 198 17.70 -3.30 11.92
C GLU A 198 16.49 -2.81 11.10
N PRO A 199 15.65 -3.68 10.46
CA PRO A 199 14.50 -3.19 9.70
C PRO A 199 13.49 -2.40 10.55
N THR A 200 13.27 -2.83 11.80
CA THR A 200 12.40 -2.12 12.77
C THR A 200 12.85 -0.67 13.00
N LEU A 201 14.15 -0.42 13.07
CA LEU A 201 14.69 0.94 13.25
C LEU A 201 14.58 1.75 11.95
N GLN A 202 14.81 1.13 10.80
CA GLN A 202 14.74 1.78 9.50
C GLN A 202 13.31 2.25 9.18
N VAL A 203 12.30 1.41 9.37
CA VAL A 203 10.91 1.81 9.13
C VAL A 203 10.47 2.90 10.11
N ARG A 204 10.94 2.87 11.36
CA ARG A 204 10.68 3.93 12.35
C ARG A 204 11.20 5.28 11.88
N GLU A 205 12.44 5.35 11.40
CA GLU A 205 13.00 6.60 10.86
C GLU A 205 12.18 7.13 9.67
N LEU A 206 11.64 6.24 8.82
CA LEU A 206 10.79 6.62 7.69
C LEU A 206 9.44 7.17 8.18
N TYR A 207 8.84 6.56 9.21
CA TYR A 207 7.63 7.09 9.84
C TYR A 207 7.86 8.49 10.41
N GLU A 208 8.95 8.68 11.16
CA GLU A 208 9.30 9.95 11.81
C GLU A 208 9.51 11.08 10.79
N ARG A 209 10.10 10.79 9.62
CA ARG A 209 10.24 11.77 8.53
C ARG A 209 8.89 12.34 8.09
N PHE A 210 7.82 11.55 8.14
CA PHE A 210 6.46 11.99 7.82
C PHE A 210 5.68 12.50 9.04
N GLY A 211 6.35 12.67 10.18
CA GLY A 211 5.70 13.10 11.42
C GLY A 211 4.81 12.01 12.02
N LEU A 212 5.16 10.74 11.80
CA LEU A 212 4.36 9.59 12.22
C LEU A 212 5.12 8.75 13.26
N GLN A 213 4.35 7.99 14.04
CA GLN A 213 4.85 7.05 15.05
C GLN A 213 3.95 5.81 15.10
N ALA A 214 4.56 4.64 15.30
CA ALA A 214 3.82 3.41 15.57
C ALA A 214 3.00 3.54 16.87
N PRO A 215 1.77 2.98 16.93
CA PRO A 215 0.86 3.17 18.05
C PRO A 215 1.34 2.52 19.36
N ALA A 216 2.14 1.46 19.26
CA ALA A 216 2.66 0.66 20.36
C ALA A 216 4.20 0.67 20.40
N MET A 217 4.81 1.85 20.20
CA MET A 217 6.27 2.00 20.19
C MET A 217 6.92 1.32 21.41
N HIS A 218 8.00 0.57 21.16
CA HIS A 218 8.75 -0.24 22.13
C HIS A 218 8.02 -1.47 22.71
N ARG A 219 6.73 -1.66 22.41
CA ARG A 219 5.96 -2.85 22.83
C ARG A 219 5.74 -3.81 21.66
N GLU A 220 5.56 -3.25 20.48
CA GLU A 220 5.46 -3.96 19.22
C GLU A 220 6.54 -3.46 18.25
N PRO A 221 7.15 -4.34 17.43
CA PRO A 221 8.06 -3.90 16.39
C PRO A 221 7.33 -3.05 15.33
N ASP A 222 7.89 -1.88 15.02
CA ASP A 222 7.37 -0.92 14.05
C ASP A 222 7.31 -1.48 12.62
N ASP A 223 8.04 -2.57 12.32
CA ASP A 223 8.09 -3.29 11.02
C ASP A 223 7.03 -4.38 10.88
N HIS A 224 5.87 -4.17 11.50
CA HIS A 224 4.71 -5.05 11.36
C HIS A 224 4.04 -4.85 9.99
N LEU A 225 3.63 -5.93 9.30
CA LEU A 225 3.00 -5.93 7.97
C LEU A 225 1.88 -4.89 7.85
N GLY A 226 0.94 -4.94 8.79
CA GLY A 226 -0.18 -3.99 8.85
C GLY A 226 0.25 -2.51 8.99
N LEU A 227 1.32 -2.23 9.74
CA LEU A 227 1.85 -0.87 9.92
C LEU A 227 2.55 -0.37 8.65
N GLU A 228 3.34 -1.23 8.00
CA GLU A 228 3.99 -0.88 6.73
C GLU A 228 2.97 -0.63 5.61
N LEU A 229 1.92 -1.44 5.53
CA LEU A 229 0.80 -1.20 4.61
C LEU A 229 0.11 0.15 4.91
N ALA A 230 -0.19 0.43 6.19
CA ALA A 230 -0.77 1.70 6.62
C ALA A 230 0.14 2.91 6.34
N PHE A 231 1.46 2.73 6.34
CA PHE A 231 2.40 3.78 5.96
C PHE A 231 2.28 4.12 4.47
N VAL A 232 2.21 3.13 3.58
CA VAL A 232 1.95 3.36 2.14
C VAL A 232 0.61 4.09 1.96
N ALA A 233 -0.44 3.68 2.66
CA ALA A 233 -1.73 4.37 2.63
C ALA A 233 -1.60 5.84 3.07
N THR A 234 -0.81 6.11 4.11
CA THR A 234 -0.57 7.48 4.59
C THR A 234 0.21 8.32 3.58
N LEU A 235 1.23 7.75 2.92
CA LEU A 235 1.96 8.43 1.85
C LEU A 235 1.03 8.81 0.70
N SER A 236 0.11 7.91 0.34
CA SER A 236 -0.94 8.16 -0.64
C SER A 236 -1.88 9.30 -0.22
N ASP A 237 -2.37 9.31 1.03
CA ASP A 237 -3.19 10.41 1.54
C ASP A 237 -2.47 11.77 1.47
N VAL A 238 -1.19 11.79 1.85
CA VAL A 238 -0.37 13.00 1.82
C VAL A 238 -0.17 13.46 0.38
N ALA A 239 0.05 12.54 -0.56
CA ALA A 239 0.16 12.84 -1.98
C ALA A 239 -1.14 13.43 -2.55
N VAL A 240 -2.31 12.87 -2.20
CA VAL A 240 -3.62 13.41 -2.63
C VAL A 240 -3.84 14.84 -2.12
N ARG A 241 -3.52 15.11 -0.85
CA ARG A 241 -3.57 16.47 -0.29
C ARG A 241 -2.61 17.43 -1.00
N ALA A 242 -1.38 17.00 -1.25
CA ALA A 242 -0.37 17.78 -1.95
C ALA A 242 -0.81 18.09 -3.40
N ALA A 243 -1.39 17.12 -4.11
CA ALA A 243 -1.95 17.33 -5.45
C ALA A 243 -3.10 18.35 -5.45
N THR A 244 -4.00 18.26 -4.47
CA THR A 244 -5.14 19.20 -4.34
C THR A 244 -4.66 20.61 -4.04
N GLY A 245 -3.58 20.75 -3.27
CA GLY A 245 -2.95 22.03 -2.95
C GLY A 245 -1.92 22.52 -3.97
N ASN A 246 -1.71 21.82 -5.09
CA ASN A 246 -0.66 22.09 -6.08
C ASN A 246 0.77 22.15 -5.46
N ASP A 247 1.02 21.44 -4.37
CA ASP A 247 2.34 21.32 -3.74
C ASP A 247 3.16 20.22 -4.43
N THR A 248 3.86 20.62 -5.50
CA THR A 248 4.71 19.72 -6.29
C THR A 248 5.91 19.19 -5.51
N THR A 249 6.40 19.93 -4.52
CA THR A 249 7.53 19.52 -3.68
C THR A 249 7.13 18.37 -2.77
N GLN A 250 5.99 18.50 -2.08
CA GLN A 250 5.47 17.44 -1.22
C GLN A 250 5.03 16.22 -2.03
N LEU A 251 4.50 16.40 -3.25
CA LEU A 251 4.21 15.30 -4.17
C LEU A 251 5.47 14.51 -4.54
N ALA A 252 6.55 15.19 -4.94
CA ALA A 252 7.81 14.54 -5.28
C ALA A 252 8.39 13.78 -4.08
N ARG A 253 8.29 14.38 -2.89
CA ARG A 253 8.70 13.75 -1.63
C ARG A 253 7.89 12.49 -1.32
N CYS A 254 6.58 12.48 -1.54
CA CYS A 254 5.73 11.30 -1.38
C CYS A 254 6.09 10.20 -2.38
N PHE A 255 6.26 10.53 -3.66
CA PHE A 255 6.65 9.56 -4.69
C PHE A 255 7.99 8.90 -4.36
N GLN A 256 8.99 9.70 -3.99
CA GLN A 256 10.30 9.21 -3.63
C GLN A 256 10.24 8.29 -2.39
N ALA A 257 9.54 8.72 -1.34
CA ALA A 257 9.39 7.92 -0.13
C ALA A 257 8.62 6.61 -0.38
N GLU A 258 7.56 6.64 -1.19
CA GLU A 258 6.78 5.45 -1.52
C GLU A 258 7.59 4.47 -2.35
N ARG A 259 8.32 4.95 -3.37
CA ARG A 259 9.20 4.12 -4.18
C ARG A 259 10.27 3.44 -3.32
N ASP A 260 10.99 4.21 -2.51
CA ASP A 260 12.07 3.68 -1.67
C ASP A 260 11.50 2.72 -0.61
N PHE A 261 10.39 3.07 0.02
CA PHE A 261 9.75 2.20 1.02
C PHE A 261 9.23 0.89 0.42
N LEU A 262 8.59 0.94 -0.75
CA LEU A 262 8.16 -0.27 -1.44
C LEU A 262 9.36 -1.15 -1.82
N GLN A 263 10.43 -0.57 -2.36
CA GLN A 263 11.60 -1.32 -2.83
C GLN A 263 12.45 -1.90 -1.70
N ASP A 264 12.77 -1.08 -0.70
CA ASP A 264 13.74 -1.42 0.33
C ASP A 264 13.10 -2.15 1.52
N HIS A 265 11.79 -2.02 1.69
CA HIS A 265 11.01 -2.66 2.75
C HIS A 265 9.92 -3.55 2.16
N LEU A 266 8.73 -3.02 1.90
CA LEU A 266 7.51 -3.81 1.80
C LEU A 266 7.59 -4.94 0.72
N LEU A 267 8.12 -4.67 -0.48
CA LEU A 267 8.27 -5.68 -1.54
C LEU A 267 9.40 -6.68 -1.29
N ALA A 268 10.34 -6.37 -0.39
CA ALA A 268 11.47 -7.24 -0.07
C ALA A 268 11.08 -8.43 0.82
N TRP A 269 9.93 -8.38 1.49
CA TRP A 269 9.53 -9.41 2.45
C TRP A 269 8.04 -9.74 2.47
N ALA A 270 7.14 -8.74 2.29
CA ALA A 270 5.71 -8.94 2.45
C ALA A 270 5.14 -9.99 1.50
N PRO A 271 5.59 -10.15 0.23
CA PRO A 271 5.12 -11.23 -0.62
C PRO A 271 5.31 -12.62 0.00
N ALA A 272 6.47 -12.88 0.63
CA ALA A 272 6.72 -14.17 1.27
C ALA A 272 5.84 -14.39 2.51
N CYS A 273 5.58 -13.34 3.30
CA CYS A 273 4.63 -13.39 4.41
C CYS A 273 3.20 -13.66 3.91
N LEU A 274 2.75 -12.95 2.88
CA LEU A 274 1.40 -13.07 2.32
C LEU A 274 1.18 -14.41 1.62
N GLU A 275 2.19 -14.98 0.97
CA GLU A 275 2.14 -16.35 0.44
C GLU A 275 1.98 -17.39 1.56
N LEU A 276 2.58 -17.17 2.74
CA LEU A 276 2.31 -18.03 3.90
C LEU A 276 0.88 -17.87 4.40
N VAL A 277 0.34 -16.64 4.42
CA VAL A 277 -1.07 -16.41 4.79
C VAL A 277 -2.00 -17.10 3.80
N GLU A 278 -1.80 -16.91 2.50
CA GLU A 278 -2.59 -17.55 1.44
C GLU A 278 -2.57 -19.07 1.58
N LYS A 279 -1.40 -19.65 1.85
CA LYS A 279 -1.23 -21.09 1.99
C LYS A 279 -1.89 -21.66 3.25
N HIS A 280 -1.83 -20.94 4.37
CA HIS A 280 -2.18 -21.48 5.69
C HIS A 280 -3.49 -20.97 6.28
N ALA A 281 -4.09 -19.93 5.70
CA ALA A 281 -5.40 -19.44 6.12
C ALA A 281 -6.46 -20.52 5.92
N GLU A 282 -7.31 -20.69 6.93
CA GLU A 282 -8.46 -21.60 6.88
C GLU A 282 -9.77 -20.89 6.57
N THR A 283 -9.75 -19.55 6.55
CA THR A 283 -10.91 -18.72 6.20
C THR A 283 -10.75 -18.03 4.85
N GLY A 284 -11.85 -17.92 4.11
CA GLY A 284 -11.91 -17.16 2.86
C GLY A 284 -11.53 -15.69 3.03
N TYR A 285 -11.78 -15.12 4.23
CA TYR A 285 -11.39 -13.76 4.59
C TYR A 285 -9.87 -13.55 4.53
N TYR A 286 -9.09 -14.33 5.27
CA TYR A 286 -7.63 -14.14 5.32
C TYR A 286 -6.94 -14.58 4.03
N ARG A 287 -7.40 -15.68 3.39
CA ARG A 287 -6.87 -16.09 2.08
C ARG A 287 -7.15 -15.02 1.02
N GLY A 288 -8.37 -14.48 1.00
CA GLY A 288 -8.78 -13.44 0.07
C GLY A 288 -8.01 -12.13 0.29
N ALA A 289 -7.86 -11.70 1.54
CA ALA A 289 -7.07 -10.52 1.89
C ALA A 289 -5.59 -10.67 1.49
N ALA A 290 -4.99 -11.85 1.66
CA ALA A 290 -3.61 -12.10 1.28
C ALA A 290 -3.39 -12.01 -0.24
N LEU A 291 -4.26 -12.64 -1.02
CA LEU A 291 -4.24 -12.57 -2.48
C LEU A 291 -4.45 -11.14 -3.00
N LEU A 292 -5.37 -10.41 -2.38
CA LEU A 292 -5.65 -9.02 -2.72
C LEU A 292 -4.47 -8.09 -2.39
N ALA A 293 -3.78 -8.32 -1.26
CA ALA A 293 -2.56 -7.64 -0.91
C ALA A 293 -1.43 -7.94 -1.91
N LEU A 294 -1.25 -9.20 -2.31
CA LEU A 294 -0.25 -9.59 -3.30
C LEU A 294 -0.46 -8.88 -4.65
N GLY A 295 -1.70 -8.85 -5.16
CA GLY A 295 -2.02 -8.13 -6.38
C GLY A 295 -1.85 -6.61 -6.24
N SER A 296 -2.19 -6.04 -5.08
CA SER A 296 -1.98 -4.62 -4.78
C SER A 296 -0.49 -4.26 -4.76
N LEU A 297 0.35 -5.10 -4.16
CA LEU A 297 1.82 -4.92 -4.16
C LEU A 297 2.39 -4.98 -5.58
N THR A 298 1.90 -5.91 -6.42
CA THR A 298 2.30 -6.00 -7.83
C THR A 298 1.92 -4.73 -8.60
N GLU A 299 0.73 -4.18 -8.39
CA GLU A 299 0.31 -2.93 -9.04
C GLU A 299 1.13 -1.73 -8.54
N SER A 300 1.37 -1.61 -7.23
CA SER A 300 2.21 -0.54 -6.67
C SER A 300 3.65 -0.61 -7.19
N ALA A 301 4.22 -1.82 -7.32
CA ALA A 301 5.52 -2.03 -7.94
C ALA A 301 5.55 -1.58 -9.41
N ARG A 302 4.48 -1.84 -10.17
CA ARG A 302 4.34 -1.38 -11.57
C ARG A 302 4.30 0.15 -11.64
N LEU A 303 3.50 0.79 -10.79
CA LEU A 303 3.34 2.24 -10.76
C LEU A 303 4.63 2.96 -10.36
N CYS A 304 5.41 2.40 -9.45
CA CYS A 304 6.69 2.96 -9.00
C CYS A 304 7.88 2.59 -9.90
N GLY A 305 7.84 1.43 -10.56
CA GLY A 305 8.92 0.90 -11.41
C GLY A 305 8.88 1.37 -12.87
N GLY A 306 7.85 2.12 -13.28
CA GLY A 306 7.62 2.53 -14.68
C GLY A 306 8.59 3.54 -15.29
N HIS A 307 9.58 4.07 -14.56
CA HIS A 307 10.54 5.04 -15.10
C HIS A 307 11.81 4.37 -15.65
N ARG A 308 11.66 3.54 -16.69
CA ARG A 308 12.79 3.25 -17.58
C ARG A 308 13.04 4.50 -18.42
N ARG A 309 14.23 5.12 -18.30
CA ARG A 309 14.70 6.17 -19.21
C ARG A 309 14.57 5.69 -20.65
N SER A 310 13.56 6.16 -21.36
CA SER A 310 13.60 6.24 -22.81
C SER A 310 14.28 7.57 -23.17
N ASP A 311 15.62 7.61 -23.06
CA ASP A 311 16.41 8.64 -23.73
C ASP A 311 16.45 8.24 -25.22
N ALA A 312 15.82 8.98 -26.13
CA ALA A 312 16.38 10.22 -26.65
C ALA A 312 17.82 10.05 -27.16
N VAL A 313 18.02 9.14 -28.13
CA VAL A 313 19.09 9.27 -29.14
C VAL A 313 18.48 9.06 -30.52
N ARG A 314 17.80 10.09 -31.03
CA ARG A 314 17.62 10.34 -32.48
C ARG A 314 17.40 11.83 -32.72
N ALA A 315 18.44 12.61 -32.47
CA ALA A 315 18.69 13.87 -33.16
C ALA A 315 20.14 14.33 -32.87
N GLY A 316 20.95 14.47 -33.91
CA GLY A 316 22.21 15.22 -33.87
C GLY A 316 23.48 14.41 -34.17
N SER A 317 23.75 14.22 -35.46
CA SER A 317 25.01 13.75 -36.02
C SER A 317 26.19 14.72 -35.77
N PRO A 318 27.40 14.35 -36.21
CA PRO A 318 27.90 14.93 -37.48
C PRO A 318 27.76 13.99 -38.68
#